data_AF-A0A2T0W4P0-F1
#
_entry.id   AF-A0A2T0W4P0-F1
#
_cell.length_a   1.000
_cell.length_b   1.000
_cell.length_c   1.000
_cell.angle_alpha   90.00
_cell.angle_beta   90.00
_cell.angle_gamma   90.00
#
_symmetry.space_group_name_H-M   'P 1'
#
loop_
_entity.id
_entity.type
_entity.pdbx_description
1 polymer ?
#
loop_
_entity_poly.entity_id
_entity_poly.type
_entity_poly.pdbx_seq_one_letter_code
_entity_poly.pdbx_strand_id
1 'polypeptide(L)'
;MLGKYLFAAVFMACLIPTMSIAQCRIAVAGTNCVAVPASTAPRPSPVEVGSYLERGEHSVLMNARYYGLPPVSNGWVYIRVEKDVFRVDFGSYEVLERVTYMTNNHWR
;
A
#
# COMPACT_ATOMS: atom_id res chain seq x y z
N MET A 1 -4.54 -57.16 18.29
CA MET A 1 -4.89 -56.29 17.14
C MET A 1 -5.38 -54.90 17.54
N LEU A 2 -5.87 -54.68 18.76
CA LEU A 2 -6.36 -53.40 19.28
C LEU A 2 -5.32 -52.25 19.24
N GLY A 3 -4.04 -52.55 19.47
CA GLY A 3 -2.96 -51.54 19.50
C GLY A 3 -2.64 -50.89 18.14
N LYS A 4 -2.88 -51.58 17.01
CA LYS A 4 -2.63 -51.02 15.67
C LYS A 4 -3.68 -49.97 15.28
N TYR A 5 -4.92 -50.17 15.72
CA TYR A 5 -6.00 -49.20 15.49
C TYR A 5 -5.88 -47.97 16.39
N LEU A 6 -5.35 -48.14 17.62
CA LEU A 6 -5.12 -47.02 18.54
C LEU A 6 -4.04 -46.05 18.01
N PHE A 7 -2.96 -46.58 17.45
CA PHE A 7 -1.89 -45.75 16.85
C PHE A 7 -2.35 -45.01 15.59
N ALA A 8 -3.18 -45.65 14.75
CA ALA A 8 -3.71 -45.01 13.54
C ALA A 8 -4.66 -43.84 13.85
N ALA A 9 -5.46 -43.94 14.92
CA ALA A 9 -6.39 -42.89 15.31
C ALA A 9 -5.67 -41.62 15.83
N VAL A 10 -4.57 -41.78 16.56
CA VAL A 10 -3.78 -40.63 17.06
C VAL A 10 -3.07 -39.90 15.92
N PHE A 11 -2.54 -40.62 14.94
CA PHE A 11 -1.86 -40.00 13.79
C PHE A 11 -2.82 -39.21 12.89
N MET A 12 -4.08 -39.65 12.79
CA MET A 12 -5.11 -39.00 11.98
C MET A 12 -5.68 -37.73 12.65
N ALA A 13 -5.63 -37.63 13.99
CA ALA A 13 -6.07 -36.45 14.73
C ALA A 13 -5.10 -35.25 14.60
N CYS A 14 -3.82 -35.48 14.30
CA CYS A 14 -2.83 -34.40 14.13
C CYS A 14 -2.83 -33.75 12.74
N LEU A 15 -3.62 -34.27 11.79
CA LEU A 15 -3.70 -33.77 10.42
C LEU A 15 -4.90 -32.82 10.19
N ILE A 16 -5.61 -32.42 11.25
CA ILE A 16 -6.70 -31.46 11.11
C ILE A 16 -6.05 -30.11 10.80
N PRO A 17 -6.25 -29.54 9.60
CA PRO A 17 -5.73 -28.23 9.28
C PRO A 17 -6.37 -27.24 10.25
N THR A 18 -5.54 -26.55 11.03
CA THR A 18 -5.98 -25.41 11.80
C THR A 18 -6.48 -24.38 10.80
N MET A 19 -7.81 -24.24 10.69
CA MET A 19 -8.40 -23.17 9.90
C MET A 19 -7.86 -21.87 10.47
N SER A 20 -6.99 -21.21 9.72
CA SER A 20 -6.43 -19.91 10.07
C SER A 20 -7.54 -18.88 9.91
N ILE A 21 -8.36 -18.74 10.93
CA ILE A 21 -9.29 -17.61 11.08
C ILE A 21 -8.40 -16.40 11.33
N ALA A 22 -8.56 -15.33 10.57
CA ALA A 22 -7.78 -14.10 10.70
C ALA A 22 -7.68 -13.68 12.17
N GLN A 23 -6.50 -13.89 12.79
CA GLN A 23 -6.31 -13.62 14.21
C GLN A 23 -6.15 -12.12 14.41
N CYS A 24 -7.05 -11.55 15.20
CA CYS A 24 -6.97 -10.16 15.58
C CYS A 24 -5.69 -9.95 16.38
N ARG A 25 -4.87 -8.98 15.95
CA ARG A 25 -3.56 -8.72 16.56
C ARG A 25 -3.64 -8.30 18.03
N ILE A 26 -4.85 -8.00 18.52
CA ILE A 26 -5.14 -7.65 19.91
C ILE A 26 -6.40 -8.41 20.33
N ALA A 27 -6.25 -9.38 21.24
CA ALA A 27 -7.35 -10.14 21.84
C ALA A 27 -7.34 -9.88 23.35
N VAL A 28 -8.02 -8.81 23.78
CA VAL A 28 -8.20 -8.45 25.19
C VAL A 28 -9.66 -8.72 25.55
N ALA A 29 -9.92 -9.19 26.77
CA ALA A 29 -11.29 -9.44 27.22
C ALA A 29 -12.14 -8.16 27.08
N GLY A 30 -13.27 -8.27 26.37
CA GLY A 30 -14.17 -7.15 26.09
C GLY A 30 -13.90 -6.40 24.78
N THR A 31 -12.92 -6.81 23.95
CA THR A 31 -12.70 -6.22 22.63
C THR A 31 -13.30 -7.06 21.51
N ASN A 32 -13.81 -6.39 20.47
CA ASN A 32 -14.29 -7.04 19.24
C ASN A 32 -13.38 -6.70 18.07
N CYS A 33 -13.21 -7.66 17.18
CA CYS A 33 -12.52 -7.46 15.92
C CYS A 33 -13.38 -6.64 14.98
N VAL A 34 -12.83 -5.54 14.45
CA VAL A 34 -13.50 -4.72 13.45
C VAL A 34 -12.59 -4.59 12.23
N ALA A 35 -13.10 -4.99 11.07
CA ALA A 35 -12.47 -4.68 9.80
C ALA A 35 -12.90 -3.27 9.39
N VAL A 36 -11.96 -2.34 9.29
CA VAL A 36 -12.24 -1.02 8.70
C VAL A 36 -12.32 -1.20 7.19
N PRO A 37 -13.47 -0.92 6.55
CA PRO A 37 -13.56 -1.00 5.09
C PRO A 37 -12.60 0.04 4.48
N ALA A 38 -11.81 -0.38 3.51
CA ALA A 38 -11.00 0.57 2.75
C ALA A 38 -11.93 1.53 2.00
N SER A 39 -11.69 2.84 2.13
CA SER A 39 -12.44 3.83 1.34
C SER A 39 -12.23 3.56 -0.15
N THR A 40 -13.32 3.36 -0.87
CA THR A 40 -13.35 3.22 -2.33
C THR A 40 -13.53 4.57 -3.03
N ALA A 41 -13.88 5.62 -2.29
CA ALA A 41 -14.03 6.96 -2.86
C ALA A 41 -12.66 7.51 -3.30
N PRO A 42 -12.49 7.94 -4.56
CA PRO A 42 -11.28 8.61 -4.99
C PRO A 42 -11.07 9.88 -4.18
N ARG A 43 -9.90 10.03 -3.54
CA ARG A 43 -9.52 11.30 -2.92
C ARG A 43 -9.46 12.37 -4.01
N PRO A 44 -10.05 13.57 -3.80
CA PRO A 44 -9.89 14.67 -4.74
C PRO A 44 -8.38 14.93 -4.92
N SER A 45 -7.98 15.10 -6.18
CA SER A 45 -6.58 15.43 -6.49
C SER A 45 -6.31 16.86 -6.02
N PRO A 46 -5.21 17.12 -5.29
CA PRO A 46 -4.85 18.48 -4.89
C PRO A 46 -4.47 19.37 -6.09
N VAL A 47 -4.08 18.74 -7.21
CA VAL A 47 -3.68 19.42 -8.44
C VAL A 47 -4.26 18.70 -9.64
N GLU A 48 -4.62 19.46 -10.68
CA GLU A 48 -5.11 18.94 -11.95
C GLU A 48 -3.96 18.52 -12.87
N VAL A 49 -4.17 17.48 -13.67
CA VAL A 49 -3.19 17.08 -14.69
C VAL A 49 -3.28 18.05 -15.87
N GLY A 50 -2.14 18.51 -16.37
CA GLY A 50 -2.00 19.55 -17.40
C GLY A 50 -1.91 20.96 -16.84
N SER A 51 -2.09 21.16 -15.52
CA SER A 51 -1.83 22.45 -14.89
C SER A 51 -0.34 22.64 -14.62
N TYR A 52 0.06 23.86 -14.27
CA TYR A 52 1.45 24.21 -13.96
C TYR A 52 1.60 24.46 -12.46
N LEU A 53 2.62 23.86 -11.86
CA LEU A 53 2.95 24.08 -10.45
C LEU A 53 3.73 25.40 -10.27
N GLU A 54 3.47 26.09 -9.17
CA GLU A 54 4.29 27.23 -8.77
C GLU A 54 5.68 26.76 -8.32
N ARG A 55 6.73 27.44 -8.79
CA ARG A 55 8.11 27.05 -8.48
C ARG A 55 8.44 27.42 -7.04
N GLY A 56 9.04 26.48 -6.32
CA GLY A 56 9.50 26.68 -4.94
C GLY A 56 8.47 26.32 -3.87
N GLU A 57 7.20 26.12 -4.23
CA GLU A 57 6.15 25.73 -3.26
C GLU A 57 6.16 24.23 -2.91
N HIS A 58 6.72 23.40 -3.79
CA HIS A 58 6.69 21.96 -3.64
C HIS A 58 8.08 21.34 -3.76
N SER A 59 8.26 20.23 -3.07
CA SER A 59 9.55 19.52 -3.03
C SER A 59 9.60 18.39 -4.04
N VAL A 60 10.73 18.32 -4.75
CA VAL A 60 11.06 17.15 -5.57
C VAL A 60 11.25 15.95 -4.65
N LEU A 61 10.61 14.84 -4.97
CA LEU A 61 10.73 13.59 -4.23
C LEU A 61 12.09 12.96 -4.49
N MET A 62 12.96 13.03 -3.49
CA MET A 62 14.26 12.36 -3.52
C MET A 62 14.11 10.85 -3.32
N ASN A 63 15.06 10.08 -3.86
CA ASN A 63 15.13 8.63 -3.71
C ASN A 63 13.84 7.90 -4.13
N ALA A 64 13.33 8.20 -5.33
CA ALA A 64 12.10 7.63 -5.87
C ALA A 64 12.02 6.08 -5.77
N ARG A 65 13.15 5.38 -5.94
CA ARG A 65 13.24 3.92 -5.85
C ARG A 65 12.88 3.39 -4.46
N TYR A 66 13.20 4.11 -3.38
CA TYR A 66 12.79 3.74 -2.02
C TYR A 66 11.27 3.62 -1.88
N TYR A 67 10.54 4.47 -2.61
CA TYR A 67 9.08 4.47 -2.65
C TYR A 67 8.49 3.51 -3.68
N GLY A 68 9.32 2.69 -4.35
CA GLY A 68 8.87 1.77 -5.40
C GLY A 68 8.63 2.42 -6.76
N LEU A 69 8.96 3.71 -6.92
CA LEU A 69 8.77 4.42 -8.17
C LEU A 69 9.88 4.08 -9.19
N PRO A 70 9.54 4.01 -10.49
CA PRO A 70 10.53 3.88 -11.57
C PRO A 70 11.55 5.02 -11.54
N PRO A 71 12.79 4.80 -12.04
CA PRO A 71 13.77 5.87 -12.16
C PRO A 71 13.25 6.99 -13.07
N VAL A 72 13.71 8.20 -12.77
CA VAL A 72 13.41 9.40 -13.56
C VAL A 72 14.06 9.30 -14.94
N SER A 73 13.35 9.72 -15.98
CA SER A 73 13.83 9.78 -17.38
C SER A 73 13.18 10.95 -18.11
N ASN A 74 13.66 11.29 -19.32
CA ASN A 74 12.96 12.21 -20.25
C ASN A 74 12.57 13.58 -19.66
N GLY A 75 13.39 14.17 -18.78
CA GLY A 75 13.23 15.55 -18.32
C GLY A 75 12.14 15.81 -17.27
N TRP A 76 11.31 14.82 -16.92
CA TRP A 76 10.34 14.96 -15.82
C TRP A 76 10.98 14.65 -14.46
N VAL A 77 10.32 15.03 -13.36
CA VAL A 77 10.70 14.68 -11.99
C VAL A 77 9.45 14.27 -11.20
N TYR A 78 9.64 13.58 -10.08
CA TYR A 78 8.56 13.36 -9.12
C TYR A 78 8.46 14.55 -8.17
N ILE A 79 7.28 15.15 -8.05
CA ILE A 79 6.99 16.19 -7.07
C ILE A 79 5.91 15.70 -6.12
N ARG A 80 6.12 15.96 -4.84
CA ARG A 80 5.13 15.68 -3.81
C ARG A 80 4.27 16.92 -3.59
N VAL A 81 2.96 16.75 -3.72
CA VAL A 81 1.97 17.75 -3.32
C VAL A 81 1.04 17.10 -2.30
N GLU A 82 1.07 17.59 -1.06
CA GLU A 82 0.40 17.00 0.09
C GLU A 82 0.74 15.50 0.30
N LYS A 83 -0.22 14.62 -0.01
CA LYS A 83 -0.14 13.15 0.07
C LYS A 83 -0.06 12.48 -1.30
N ASP A 84 -0.11 13.25 -2.39
CA ASP A 84 0.01 12.71 -3.74
C ASP A 84 1.42 12.94 -4.29
N VAL A 85 1.80 12.03 -5.18
CA VAL A 85 3.03 12.13 -5.96
C VAL A 85 2.64 12.33 -7.42
N PHE A 86 3.27 13.28 -8.07
CA PHE A 86 3.03 13.63 -9.46
C PHE A 86 4.32 13.50 -10.27
N ARG A 87 4.20 13.10 -11.54
CA ARG A 87 5.23 13.36 -12.55
C ARG A 87 5.02 14.77 -13.06
N VAL A 88 6.09 15.55 -13.10
CA VAL A 88 6.07 16.95 -13.49
C VAL A 88 7.21 17.19 -14.45
N ASP A 89 6.95 17.84 -15.59
CA ASP A 89 8.04 18.28 -16.46
C ASP A 89 8.92 19.30 -15.74
N PHE A 90 10.22 19.06 -15.66
CA PHE A 90 11.09 19.95 -14.87
C PHE A 90 11.34 21.30 -15.56
N GLY A 91 11.25 21.32 -16.90
CA GLY A 91 11.41 22.52 -17.71
C GLY A 91 10.25 23.49 -17.54
N SER A 92 9.01 23.02 -17.74
CA SER A 92 7.79 23.85 -17.73
C SER A 92 7.08 23.89 -16.37
N TYR A 93 7.31 22.91 -15.49
CA TYR A 93 6.52 22.66 -14.27
C TYR A 93 5.08 22.20 -14.55
N GLU A 94 4.81 21.69 -15.74
CA GLU A 94 3.53 21.06 -16.08
C GLU A 94 3.36 19.71 -15.37
N VAL A 95 2.19 19.50 -14.77
CA VAL A 95 1.79 18.24 -14.14
C VAL A 95 1.39 17.25 -15.22
N LEU A 96 2.17 16.18 -15.37
CA LEU A 96 1.97 15.18 -16.42
C LEU A 96 1.05 14.04 -15.97
N GLU A 97 1.18 13.60 -14.73
CA GLU A 97 0.46 12.42 -14.23
C GLU A 97 0.45 12.36 -12.70
N ARG A 98 -0.68 11.92 -12.12
CA ARG A 98 -0.73 11.54 -10.69
C ARG A 98 -0.34 10.08 -10.53
N VAL A 99 0.75 9.83 -9.82
CA VAL A 99 1.42 8.52 -9.72
C VAL A 99 1.41 7.93 -8.30
N THR A 100 0.62 8.49 -7.38
CA THR A 100 0.48 7.98 -6.00
C THR A 100 0.13 6.49 -5.95
N TYR A 101 -0.58 5.96 -6.94
CA TYR A 101 -0.95 4.54 -6.96
C TYR A 101 0.25 3.60 -7.24
N MET A 102 1.35 4.11 -7.80
CA MET A 102 2.58 3.33 -8.05
C MET A 102 3.49 3.25 -6.83
N THR A 103 3.29 4.12 -5.84
CA THR A 103 4.09 4.04 -4.62
C THR A 103 3.74 2.78 -3.85
N ASN A 104 4.73 2.19 -3.19
CA ASN A 104 4.50 1.09 -2.26
C ASN A 104 3.63 1.54 -1.06
N ASN A 105 3.32 0.59 -0.17
CA ASN A 105 2.48 0.86 1.00
C ASN A 105 3.06 1.88 2.00
N HIS A 106 4.26 2.44 1.78
CA HIS A 106 4.78 3.52 2.63
C HIS A 106 4.05 4.85 2.44
N TRP A 107 3.21 4.98 1.41
CA TRP A 107 2.54 6.24 1.07
C TRP A 107 1.01 6.25 1.25
N ARG A 108 0.42 5.12 1.68
CA ARG A 108 -0.98 5.01 2.08
C ARG A 108 -1.13 5.15 3.58
#